data_AF-A0A841VNY9-F1
#
_entry.id   AF-A0A841VNY9-F1
#
_cell.length_a   1.000
_cell.length_b   1.000
_cell.length_c   1.000
_cell.angle_alpha   90.00
_cell.angle_beta   90.00
_cell.angle_gamma   90.00
#
_symmetry.space_group_name_H-M   'P 1'
#
loop_
_entity.id
_entity.type
_entity.pdbx_description
1 polymer ?
#
loop_
_entity_poly.entity_id
_entity_poly.type
_entity_poly.pdbx_seq_one_letter_code
_entity_poly.pdbx_strand_id
1 'polypeptide(L)'
;MNTTRLWRKHKTSIVFGTLIGASLVYSSGDIQRNMGAITEIKQSIAQNSKQQTILEQQLELEKQQAAIADSRYESGCLPIVATVYPHKYVTIVQGKVIFDRITLNPLPKGTVVCDANGNTGVIADRGEVEAIAFTGNRDLVATRLKRFRGGTYSQPIDSGAK
;
A
#
# COMPACT_ATOMS: atom_id res chain seq x y z
N MET A 1 48.23 18.45 61.95
CA MET A 1 46.95 18.49 61.20
C MET A 1 45.85 17.88 62.06
N ASN A 2 44.83 18.68 62.41
CA ASN A 2 43.83 18.42 63.46
C ASN A 2 42.64 17.55 62.96
N THR A 3 42.92 16.37 62.43
CA THR A 3 41.89 15.50 61.82
C THR A 3 40.96 14.83 62.83
N THR A 4 41.40 14.64 64.07
CA THR A 4 40.64 13.92 65.11
C THR A 4 39.52 14.75 65.75
N ARG A 5 39.61 16.09 65.73
CA ARG A 5 38.66 16.99 66.41
C ARG A 5 37.42 17.32 65.57
N LEU A 6 37.56 17.37 64.25
CA LEU A 6 36.46 17.55 63.30
C LEU A 6 35.56 16.31 63.21
N TRP A 7 36.16 15.12 63.28
CA TRP A 7 35.45 13.85 63.19
C TRP A 7 34.47 13.63 64.35
N ARG A 8 34.82 14.10 65.56
CA ARG A 8 33.97 13.93 66.75
C ARG A 8 32.74 14.84 66.75
N LYS A 9 32.79 16.00 66.08
CA LYS A 9 31.69 17.00 66.04
C LYS A 9 30.73 16.81 64.87
N HIS A 10 31.18 16.27 63.74
CA HIS A 10 30.38 16.18 62.51
C HIS A 10 30.11 14.74 62.03
N LYS A 11 30.34 13.75 62.90
CA LYS A 11 30.20 12.31 62.61
C LYS A 11 28.84 11.96 61.97
N THR A 12 27.76 12.54 62.47
CA THR A 12 26.40 12.30 61.95
C THR A 12 26.18 12.94 60.58
N SER A 13 26.60 14.20 60.37
CA SER A 13 26.47 14.88 59.07
C SER A 13 27.30 14.22 57.97
N ILE A 14 28.49 13.71 58.30
CA ILE A 14 29.35 13.00 57.33
C ILE A 14 28.70 11.67 56.93
N VAL A 15 28.20 10.89 57.91
CA VAL A 15 27.53 9.60 57.64
C VAL A 15 26.25 9.79 56.81
N PHE A 16 25.43 10.80 57.13
CA PHE A 16 24.24 11.13 56.34
C PHE A 16 24.58 11.58 54.91
N GLY A 17 25.61 12.42 54.74
CA GLY A 17 26.06 12.86 53.41
C GLY A 17 26.56 11.70 52.55
N THR A 18 27.30 10.75 53.14
CA THR A 18 27.76 9.55 52.42
C THR A 18 26.64 8.58 52.07
N LEU A 19 25.62 8.44 52.92
CA LEU A 19 24.45 7.59 52.64
C LEU A 19 23.62 8.13 51.49
N ILE A 20 23.39 9.45 51.45
CA ILE A 20 22.65 10.11 50.36
C ILE A 20 23.46 10.10 49.06
N GLY A 21 24.78 10.30 49.14
CA GLY A 21 25.66 10.18 47.97
C GLY A 21 25.70 8.76 47.40
N ALA A 22 25.79 7.75 48.25
CA ALA A 22 25.80 6.34 47.83
C ALA A 22 24.47 5.91 47.20
N SER A 23 23.33 6.35 47.74
CA SER A 23 22.01 6.03 47.18
C SER A 23 21.76 6.69 45.81
N LEU A 24 22.27 7.91 45.59
CA LEU A 24 22.21 8.57 44.28
C LEU A 24 23.10 7.90 43.23
N VAL A 25 24.32 7.48 43.61
CA VAL A 25 25.22 6.77 42.68
C VAL A 25 24.65 5.40 42.31
N TYR A 26 24.07 4.65 43.26
CA TYR A 26 23.44 3.35 42.98
C TYR A 26 22.17 3.50 42.13
N SER A 27 21.37 4.55 42.35
CA SER A 27 20.14 4.81 41.58
C SER A 27 20.40 5.30 40.15
N SER A 28 21.56 5.90 39.87
CA SER A 28 21.89 6.42 38.54
C SER A 28 22.01 5.33 37.45
N GLY A 29 22.40 4.11 37.80
CA GLY A 29 22.51 2.98 36.88
C GLY A 29 21.15 2.45 36.39
N ASP A 30 20.13 2.46 37.24
CA ASP A 30 18.76 2.05 36.89
C ASP A 30 18.03 3.13 36.07
N ILE A 31 18.31 4.42 36.32
CA ILE A 31 17.76 5.52 35.52
C ILE A 31 18.30 5.48 34.08
N GLN A 32 19.59 5.19 33.88
CA GLN A 32 20.18 5.06 32.55
C GLN A 32 19.59 3.86 31.77
N ARG A 33 19.38 2.71 32.43
CA ARG A 33 18.74 1.54 31.81
C ARG A 33 17.28 1.80 31.45
N ASN A 34 16.53 2.47 32.32
CA ASN A 34 15.15 2.86 32.02
C ASN A 34 15.04 3.92 30.92
N MET A 35 15.97 4.88 30.85
CA MET A 35 15.99 5.87 29.76
C MET A 35 16.28 5.22 28.39
N GLY A 36 17.15 4.20 28.35
CA GLY A 36 17.39 3.41 27.14
C GLY A 36 16.12 2.70 26.67
N ALA A 37 15.45 1.98 27.56
CA ALA A 37 14.19 1.28 27.27
C ALA A 37 13.07 2.24 26.83
N ILE A 38 12.93 3.40 27.48
CA ILE A 38 11.94 4.41 27.09
C ILE A 38 12.25 5.00 25.71
N THR A 39 13.51 5.19 25.36
CA THR A 39 13.91 5.72 24.05
C THR A 39 13.62 4.70 22.94
N GLU A 40 13.91 3.43 23.19
CA GLU A 40 13.60 2.33 22.27
C GLU A 40 12.08 2.15 22.07
N ILE A 41 11.29 2.25 23.15
CA ILE A 41 9.82 2.23 23.08
C ILE A 41 9.28 3.44 22.30
N LYS A 42 9.82 4.65 22.53
CA LYS A 42 9.43 5.83 21.76
C LYS A 42 9.76 5.69 20.28
N GLN A 43 10.92 5.11 19.96
CA GLN A 43 11.32 4.83 18.59
C GLN A 43 10.43 3.78 17.94
N SER A 44 10.09 2.69 18.63
CA SER A 44 9.20 1.65 18.09
C SER A 44 7.77 2.16 17.88
N ILE A 45 7.23 2.97 18.80
CA ILE A 45 5.93 3.64 18.64
C ILE A 45 5.95 4.57 17.42
N ALA A 46 7.02 5.36 17.25
CA ALA A 46 7.15 6.25 16.09
C ALA A 46 7.23 5.47 14.76
N GLN A 47 7.91 4.32 14.74
CA GLN A 47 7.99 3.46 13.54
C GLN A 47 6.65 2.78 13.24
N ASN A 48 6.01 2.19 14.24
CA ASN A 48 4.71 1.53 14.08
C ASN A 48 3.63 2.52 13.65
N SER A 49 3.63 3.73 14.22
CA SER A 49 2.72 4.80 13.81
C SER A 49 2.92 5.19 12.35
N LYS A 50 4.18 5.34 11.88
CA LYS A 50 4.46 5.62 10.46
C LYS A 50 3.98 4.49 9.55
N GLN A 51 4.27 3.24 9.91
CA GLN A 51 3.83 2.07 9.14
C GLN A 51 2.30 2.02 9.07
N GLN A 52 1.61 2.26 10.18
CA GLN A 52 0.15 2.29 10.21
C GLN A 52 -0.41 3.37 9.28
N THR A 53 0.13 4.59 9.31
CA THR A 53 -0.29 5.66 8.39
C THR A 53 -0.10 5.27 6.93
N ILE A 54 1.03 4.61 6.58
CA ILE A 54 1.28 4.14 5.21
C ILE A 54 0.23 3.10 4.79
N LEU A 55 -0.07 2.13 5.67
CA LEU A 55 -1.06 1.09 5.38
C LEU A 55 -2.48 1.68 5.22
N GLU A 56 -2.85 2.65 6.06
CA GLU A 56 -4.13 3.35 5.96
C GLU A 56 -4.24 4.11 4.63
N GLN A 57 -3.18 4.80 4.20
CA GLN A 57 -3.12 5.48 2.91
C GLN A 57 -3.22 4.50 1.73
N GLN A 58 -2.53 3.36 1.82
CA GLN A 58 -2.60 2.31 0.80
C GLN A 58 -4.01 1.74 0.68
N LEU A 59 -4.63 1.41 1.81
CA LEU A 59 -6.00 0.89 1.85
C LEU A 59 -7.01 1.87 1.24
N GLU A 60 -6.86 3.16 1.51
CA GLU A 60 -7.74 4.18 0.95
C GLU A 60 -7.58 4.29 -0.57
N LEU A 61 -6.34 4.27 -1.08
CA LEU A 61 -6.07 4.23 -2.52
C LEU A 61 -6.64 2.98 -3.18
N GLU A 62 -6.49 1.82 -2.56
CA GLU A 62 -7.05 0.55 -3.05
C GLU A 62 -8.58 0.60 -3.13
N LYS A 63 -9.25 1.15 -2.11
CA LYS A 63 -10.71 1.33 -2.11
C LYS A 63 -11.18 2.25 -3.23
N GLN A 64 -10.47 3.36 -3.44
CA GLN A 64 -10.80 4.31 -4.50
C GLN A 64 -10.62 3.66 -5.89
N GLN A 65 -9.54 2.90 -6.09
CA GLN A 65 -9.33 2.14 -7.32
C GLN A 65 -10.41 1.07 -7.53
N ALA A 66 -10.78 0.34 -6.47
CA ALA A 66 -11.85 -0.65 -6.53
C ALA A 66 -13.18 -0.03 -6.92
N ALA A 67 -13.56 1.11 -6.33
CA ALA A 67 -14.79 1.81 -6.67
C ALA A 67 -14.82 2.27 -8.14
N ILE A 68 -13.69 2.78 -8.65
CA ILE A 68 -13.56 3.16 -10.07
C ILE A 68 -13.70 1.92 -10.98
N ALA A 69 -13.03 0.82 -10.64
CA ALA A 69 -13.09 -0.41 -11.40
C ALA A 69 -14.48 -1.04 -11.39
N ASP A 70 -15.14 -1.10 -10.23
CA ASP A 70 -16.51 -1.59 -10.07
C ASP A 70 -17.47 -0.78 -10.96
N SER A 71 -17.40 0.56 -10.87
CA SER A 71 -18.20 1.46 -11.72
C SER A 71 -17.98 1.22 -13.22
N ARG A 72 -16.74 0.94 -13.64
CA ARG A 72 -16.40 0.64 -15.04
C ARG A 72 -16.97 -0.70 -15.50
N TYR A 73 -16.95 -1.72 -14.66
CA TYR A 73 -17.58 -2.99 -15.01
C TYR A 73 -19.12 -2.89 -15.04
N GLU A 74 -19.72 -2.12 -14.13
CA GLU A 74 -21.18 -1.88 -14.08
C GLU A 74 -21.68 -1.09 -15.30
N SER A 75 -20.99 0.00 -15.64
CA SER A 75 -21.29 0.85 -16.81
C SER A 75 -21.05 0.12 -18.14
N GLY A 76 -20.12 -0.82 -18.14
CA GLY A 76 -19.99 -1.81 -19.18
C GLY A 76 -18.71 -1.71 -19.99
N CYS A 77 -17.58 -1.92 -19.31
CA CYS A 77 -16.28 -2.13 -19.95
C CYS A 77 -16.27 -3.24 -21.01
N LEU A 78 -15.39 -3.10 -22.00
CA LEU A 78 -15.17 -4.11 -23.05
C LEU A 78 -14.09 -5.10 -22.60
N PRO A 79 -14.39 -6.41 -22.54
CA PRO A 79 -13.39 -7.40 -22.17
C PRO A 79 -12.42 -7.65 -23.33
N ILE A 80 -11.12 -7.54 -23.05
CA ILE A 80 -10.07 -7.74 -24.05
C ILE A 80 -9.69 -9.22 -24.12
N VAL A 81 -9.50 -9.70 -25.35
CA VAL A 81 -9.10 -11.09 -25.63
C VAL A 81 -7.79 -11.18 -26.39
N ALA A 82 -7.18 -12.36 -26.38
CA ALA A 82 -5.97 -12.61 -27.15
C ALA A 82 -6.28 -12.67 -28.64
N THR A 83 -5.40 -12.10 -29.47
CA THR A 83 -5.50 -12.15 -30.94
C THR A 83 -5.57 -13.59 -31.46
N VAL A 84 -4.67 -14.45 -30.98
CA VAL A 84 -4.55 -15.86 -31.43
C VAL A 84 -5.65 -16.75 -30.84
N TYR A 85 -6.09 -16.46 -29.62
CA TYR A 85 -7.07 -17.25 -28.88
C TYR A 85 -8.21 -16.35 -28.39
N PRO A 86 -9.22 -16.07 -29.23
CA PRO A 86 -10.27 -15.09 -28.93
C PRO A 86 -11.20 -15.51 -27.78
N HIS A 87 -11.08 -16.74 -27.30
CA HIS A 87 -11.80 -17.22 -26.10
C HIS A 87 -11.00 -17.05 -24.81
N LYS A 88 -9.76 -16.58 -24.90
CA LYS A 88 -8.88 -16.33 -23.75
C LYS A 88 -8.80 -14.83 -23.50
N TYR A 89 -9.18 -14.43 -22.31
CA TYR A 89 -8.98 -13.07 -21.83
C TYR A 89 -7.49 -12.81 -21.59
N VAL A 90 -7.07 -11.58 -21.82
CA VAL A 90 -5.70 -11.13 -21.57
C VAL A 90 -5.71 -10.09 -20.45
N THR A 91 -4.62 -10.04 -19.69
CA THR A 91 -4.41 -9.00 -18.69
C THR A 91 -4.12 -7.68 -19.37
N ILE A 92 -4.81 -6.62 -18.97
CA ILE A 92 -4.49 -5.28 -19.47
C ILE A 92 -3.19 -4.77 -18.85
N VAL A 93 -2.41 -4.06 -19.65
CA VAL A 93 -1.16 -3.44 -19.22
C VAL A 93 -1.15 -2.00 -19.70
N GLN A 94 -0.70 -1.08 -18.85
CA GLN A 94 -0.64 0.34 -19.18
C GLN A 94 0.31 0.56 -20.37
N GLY A 95 -0.05 1.50 -21.26
CA GLY A 95 0.73 1.86 -22.45
C GLY A 95 0.60 0.89 -23.62
N LYS A 96 -0.13 -0.24 -23.47
CA LYS A 96 -0.41 -1.13 -24.60
C LYS A 96 -1.54 -0.58 -25.46
N VAL A 97 -1.36 -0.67 -26.77
CA VAL A 97 -2.40 -0.33 -27.75
C VAL A 97 -3.39 -1.48 -27.88
N ILE A 98 -4.67 -1.17 -27.77
CA ILE A 98 -5.76 -2.14 -27.94
C ILE A 98 -6.46 -1.88 -29.26
N PHE A 99 -6.74 -2.95 -30.01
CA PHE A 99 -7.29 -2.86 -31.35
C PHE A 99 -8.71 -3.42 -31.42
N ASP A 100 -9.53 -2.85 -32.30
CA ASP A 100 -10.73 -3.53 -32.77
C ASP A 100 -10.31 -4.71 -33.66
N ARG A 101 -10.84 -5.89 -33.35
CA ARG A 101 -10.54 -7.12 -34.07
C ARG A 101 -10.98 -7.11 -35.54
N ILE A 102 -12.02 -6.35 -35.91
CA ILE A 102 -12.53 -6.31 -37.29
C ILE A 102 -11.77 -5.28 -38.12
N THR A 103 -11.64 -4.06 -37.61
CA THR A 103 -11.05 -2.96 -38.38
C THR A 103 -9.54 -2.87 -38.23
N LEU A 104 -8.97 -3.55 -37.21
CA LEU A 104 -7.55 -3.47 -36.83
C LEU A 104 -7.10 -2.04 -36.49
N ASN A 105 -8.05 -1.12 -36.28
CA ASN A 105 -7.76 0.22 -35.81
C ASN A 105 -7.64 0.22 -34.29
N PRO A 106 -6.80 1.10 -33.73
CA PRO A 106 -6.78 1.34 -32.29
C PRO A 106 -8.16 1.75 -31.79
N LEU A 107 -8.50 1.33 -30.58
CA LEU A 107 -9.74 1.76 -29.94
C LEU A 107 -9.76 3.28 -29.75
N PRO A 108 -10.94 3.92 -29.85
CA PRO A 108 -11.04 5.36 -29.67
C PRO A 108 -10.81 5.77 -28.22
N LYS A 109 -10.32 7.00 -28.03
CA LYS A 109 -10.12 7.62 -26.73
C LYS A 109 -11.40 7.56 -25.89
N GLY A 110 -11.25 7.29 -24.59
CA GLY A 110 -12.36 7.23 -23.63
C GLY A 110 -13.03 5.87 -23.57
N THR A 111 -12.70 4.93 -24.46
CA THR A 111 -13.21 3.56 -24.39
C THR A 111 -12.75 2.91 -23.09
N VAL A 112 -13.67 2.31 -22.35
CA VAL A 112 -13.36 1.58 -21.12
C VAL A 112 -13.17 0.11 -21.44
N VAL A 113 -12.02 -0.43 -21.04
CA VAL A 113 -11.65 -1.82 -21.26
C VAL A 113 -11.43 -2.53 -19.93
N CYS A 114 -11.58 -3.86 -19.92
CA CYS A 114 -11.37 -4.67 -18.74
C CYS A 114 -10.82 -6.06 -19.05
N ASP A 115 -10.23 -6.70 -18.05
CA ASP A 115 -9.74 -8.08 -18.13
C ASP A 115 -10.56 -9.05 -17.26
N ALA A 116 -10.11 -10.30 -17.23
CA ALA A 116 -10.70 -11.33 -16.38
C ALA A 116 -10.14 -11.36 -14.94
N ASN A 117 -9.11 -10.55 -14.66
CA ASN A 117 -8.46 -10.50 -13.36
C ASN A 117 -9.06 -9.43 -12.44
N GLY A 118 -9.84 -8.49 -12.98
CA GLY A 118 -10.43 -7.39 -12.23
C GLY A 118 -9.81 -6.04 -12.57
N ASN A 119 -8.88 -5.97 -13.52
CA ASN A 119 -8.33 -4.71 -13.96
C ASN A 119 -9.23 -4.07 -15.01
N THR A 120 -9.30 -2.75 -14.93
CA THR A 120 -10.00 -1.88 -15.89
C THR A 120 -9.06 -0.77 -16.32
N GLY A 121 -9.26 -0.23 -17.52
CA GLY A 121 -8.49 0.89 -18.04
C GLY A 121 -9.33 1.74 -18.98
N VAL A 122 -8.84 2.94 -19.27
CA VAL A 122 -9.43 3.86 -20.23
C VAL A 122 -8.45 4.08 -21.36
N ILE A 123 -8.94 4.00 -22.59
CA ILE A 123 -8.11 4.20 -23.77
C ILE A 123 -7.78 5.69 -23.94
N ALA A 124 -6.50 5.99 -24.16
CA ALA A 124 -5.96 7.32 -24.41
C ALA A 124 -5.99 7.69 -25.89
N ASP A 125 -5.42 8.86 -26.24
CA ASP A 125 -5.50 9.43 -27.59
C ASP A 125 -4.86 8.56 -28.68
N ARG A 126 -3.87 7.73 -28.33
CA ARG A 126 -3.16 6.84 -29.26
C ARG A 126 -3.69 5.40 -29.27
N GLY A 127 -4.83 5.14 -28.62
CA GLY A 127 -5.35 3.79 -28.46
C GLY A 127 -4.69 2.98 -27.34
N GLU A 128 -3.80 3.61 -26.57
CA GLU A 128 -3.08 3.01 -25.46
C GLU A 128 -3.95 2.93 -24.20
N VAL A 129 -3.79 1.88 -23.39
CA VAL A 129 -4.47 1.77 -22.10
C VAL A 129 -3.83 2.71 -21.07
N GLU A 130 -4.65 3.56 -20.46
CA GLU A 130 -4.29 4.43 -19.34
C GLU A 130 -5.28 4.28 -18.17
N ALA A 131 -5.00 5.02 -17.09
CA ALA A 131 -5.87 5.15 -15.91
C ALA A 131 -6.35 3.79 -15.37
N ILE A 132 -5.42 2.86 -15.15
CA ILE A 132 -5.75 1.52 -14.68
C ILE A 132 -6.31 1.59 -13.26
N ALA A 133 -7.38 0.83 -13.04
CA ALA A 133 -7.97 0.62 -11.73
C ALA A 133 -8.31 -0.86 -11.56
N PHE A 134 -8.13 -1.38 -10.35
CA PHE A 134 -8.34 -2.79 -10.04
C PHE A 134 -9.49 -2.97 -9.04
N THR A 135 -10.34 -3.96 -9.27
CA THR A 135 -11.33 -4.42 -8.30
C THR A 135 -11.01 -5.82 -7.77
N GLY A 136 -11.24 -6.01 -6.47
CA GLY A 136 -11.25 -7.32 -5.83
C GLY A 136 -12.58 -8.09 -5.99
N ASN A 137 -13.62 -7.47 -6.56
CA ASN A 137 -14.97 -8.04 -6.65
C ASN A 137 -15.09 -9.06 -7.81
N ARG A 138 -14.87 -10.34 -7.49
CA ARG A 138 -14.87 -11.43 -8.48
C ARG A 138 -16.24 -11.72 -9.09
N ASP A 139 -17.32 -11.49 -8.35
CA ASP A 139 -18.68 -11.74 -8.85
C ASP A 139 -19.06 -10.76 -9.96
N LEU A 140 -18.66 -9.51 -9.79
CA LEU A 140 -18.90 -8.44 -10.74
C LEU A 140 -18.12 -8.69 -12.05
N VAL A 141 -16.85 -9.09 -11.92
CA VAL A 141 -16.02 -9.53 -13.06
C VAL A 141 -16.69 -10.72 -13.78
N ALA A 142 -17.01 -11.79 -13.05
CA ALA A 142 -17.60 -13.00 -13.64
C ALA A 142 -18.93 -12.70 -14.36
N THR A 143 -19.76 -11.84 -13.78
CA THR A 143 -21.03 -11.40 -14.37
C THR A 143 -20.81 -10.66 -15.69
N ARG A 144 -19.83 -9.74 -15.75
CA ARG A 144 -19.50 -9.03 -16.98
C ARG A 144 -18.99 -9.99 -18.06
N LEU A 145 -18.05 -10.87 -17.72
CA LEU A 145 -17.47 -11.80 -18.69
C LEU A 145 -18.49 -12.79 -19.25
N LYS A 146 -19.45 -13.25 -18.43
CA LYS A 146 -20.54 -14.14 -18.89
C LYS A 146 -21.38 -13.50 -19.98
N ARG A 147 -21.66 -12.19 -19.92
CA ARG A 147 -22.43 -11.47 -20.95
C ARG A 147 -21.73 -11.44 -22.32
N PHE A 148 -20.40 -11.55 -22.33
CA PHE A 148 -19.61 -11.57 -23.56
C PHE A 148 -19.28 -12.97 -24.08
N ARG A 149 -19.47 -14.02 -23.27
CA ARG A 149 -19.29 -15.41 -23.71
C ARG A 149 -20.38 -15.77 -24.73
N GLY A 150 -20.00 -15.81 -26.01
CA GLY A 150 -20.89 -16.16 -27.13
C GLY A 150 -21.62 -14.96 -27.77
N GLY A 151 -21.18 -13.73 -27.49
CA GLY A 151 -21.85 -12.52 -27.95
C GLY A 151 -21.67 -12.20 -29.45
N THR A 152 -22.64 -11.45 -29.97
CA THR A 152 -22.75 -10.91 -31.35
C THR A 152 -21.74 -9.80 -31.67
N TYR A 153 -20.91 -9.41 -30.71
CA TYR A 153 -20.03 -8.23 -30.80
C TYR A 153 -18.56 -8.63 -30.90
N SER A 154 -17.82 -7.94 -31.76
CA SER A 154 -16.37 -8.05 -31.86
C SER A 154 -15.73 -7.64 -30.54
N GLN A 155 -14.95 -8.54 -29.94
CA GLN A 155 -14.16 -8.23 -28.75
C GLN A 155 -12.84 -7.59 -29.18
N PRO A 156 -12.41 -6.52 -28.49
CA PRO A 156 -11.11 -5.92 -28.75
C PRO A 156 -9.98 -6.89 -28.41
N ILE A 157 -8.87 -6.75 -29.13
CA ILE A 157 -7.72 -7.63 -29.04
C ILE A 157 -6.47 -6.89 -28.59
N ASP A 158 -5.67 -7.58 -27.78
CA ASP A 158 -4.25 -7.26 -27.60
C ASP A 158 -3.46 -8.02 -28.68
N SER A 159 -2.77 -7.28 -29.57
CA SER A 159 -1.94 -7.85 -30.63
C SER A 159 -0.70 -8.58 -30.10
N GLY A 160 -0.36 -8.38 -28.82
CA GLY A 160 0.80 -8.99 -28.19
C GLY A 160 2.12 -8.46 -28.73
N ALA A 161 2.10 -7.46 -29.62
CA ALA A 161 3.29 -6.82 -30.15
C ALA A 161 3.95 -6.03 -29.01
N LYS A 162 5.18 -6.42 -28.69
CA LYS A 162 6.08 -5.66 -27.81
C LYS A 162 6.64 -4.46 -28.54
#